data_AF-A0A3B0G0T0-F1
#
_entry.id   AF-A0A3B0G0T0-F1
#
_cell.length_a   1.000
_cell.length_b   1.000
_cell.length_c   1.000
_cell.angle_alpha   90.00
_cell.angle_beta   90.00
_cell.angle_gamma   90.00
#
_symmetry.space_group_name_H-M   'P 1'
#
loop_
_entity.id
_entity.type
_entity.pdbx_description
1 polymer ?
#
loop_
_entity_poly.entity_id
_entity_poly.type
_entity_poly.pdbx_seq_one_letter_code
_entity_poly.pdbx_strand_id
1 'polypeptide(L)'
;MAAALGPMEVRVSKSQVAFRRRRGVAYLWRPGTYIKSAVPVVLSLALPYEAASPRFKEIAHPSPGIWMHHLELVDSSALDREVAEWMRQAYESAG
;
A
#
# COMPACT_ATOMS: atom_id res chain seq x y z
N MET A 1 -12.08 -3.88 3.07
CA MET A 1 -10.92 -3.50 3.92
C MET A 1 -10.75 -1.98 3.99
N ALA A 2 -10.38 -1.26 2.93
CA ALA A 2 -10.15 0.20 3.00
C ALA A 2 -11.37 1.00 3.51
N ALA A 3 -12.57 0.73 2.99
CA ALA A 3 -13.80 1.42 3.42
C ALA A 3 -14.15 1.22 4.91
N ALA A 4 -13.58 0.19 5.57
CA ALA A 4 -13.83 -0.08 6.99
C ALA A 4 -12.93 0.74 7.94
N LEU A 5 -11.88 1.38 7.42
CA LEU A 5 -10.92 2.16 8.25
C LEU A 5 -11.44 3.56 8.58
N GLY A 6 -12.32 4.10 7.72
CA GLY A 6 -12.91 5.43 7.87
C GLY A 6 -12.74 6.30 6.63
N PRO A 7 -13.10 7.60 6.73
CA PRO A 7 -13.08 8.52 5.59
C PRO A 7 -11.68 8.69 5.00
N MET A 8 -11.55 8.45 3.70
CA MET A 8 -10.36 8.72 2.93
C MET A 8 -10.74 9.06 1.50
N GLU A 9 -9.89 9.82 0.83
CA GLU A 9 -10.02 10.12 -0.58
C GLU A 9 -9.47 8.96 -1.42
N VAL A 10 -10.20 8.59 -2.47
CA VAL A 10 -9.73 7.67 -3.50
C VAL A 10 -9.44 8.46 -4.76
N ARG A 11 -8.17 8.54 -5.16
CA ARG A 11 -7.73 9.18 -6.41
C ARG A 11 -7.33 8.13 -7.42
N VAL A 12 -8.07 8.05 -8.52
CA VAL A 12 -7.73 7.20 -9.67
C VAL A 12 -6.92 8.04 -10.65
N SER A 13 -5.73 7.57 -11.01
CA SER A 13 -4.90 8.15 -12.07
C SER A 13 -4.66 7.13 -13.18
N LYS A 14 -3.93 7.54 -14.23
CA LYS A 14 -3.53 6.64 -15.32
C LYS A 14 -2.73 5.43 -14.82
N SER A 15 -1.88 5.63 -13.80
CA SER A 15 -0.91 4.62 -13.36
C SER A 15 -1.31 3.87 -12.10
N GLN A 16 -2.18 4.44 -11.27
CA GLN A 16 -2.46 3.90 -9.96
C GLN A 16 -3.77 4.41 -9.37
N VAL A 17 -4.26 3.68 -8.36
CA VAL A 17 -5.29 4.14 -7.44
C VAL A 17 -4.63 4.48 -6.11
N ALA A 18 -4.78 5.70 -5.64
CA ALA A 18 -4.23 6.17 -4.37
C ALA A 18 -5.33 6.34 -3.32
N PHE A 19 -5.12 5.76 -2.15
CA PHE A 19 -5.90 6.00 -0.94
C PHE A 19 -5.18 7.05 -0.09
N ARG A 20 -5.86 8.15 0.23
CA ARG A 20 -5.22 9.32 0.85
C ARG A 20 -6.09 9.92 1.95
N ARG A 21 -5.42 10.38 3.00
CA ARG A 21 -5.95 11.35 3.98
C ARG A 21 -5.15 12.64 3.83
N ARG A 22 -4.72 13.26 4.94
CA ARG A 22 -3.73 14.34 4.89
C ARG A 22 -2.43 13.90 4.20
N ARG A 23 -2.06 12.62 4.38
CA ARG A 23 -0.95 11.94 3.69
C ARG A 23 -1.44 10.70 2.93
N GLY A 24 -0.56 10.11 2.12
CA GLY A 24 -0.86 8.85 1.44
C GLY A 24 -0.97 7.70 2.44
N VAL A 25 -2.00 6.87 2.28
CA VAL A 25 -2.21 5.65 3.08
C VAL A 25 -1.68 4.45 2.30
N ALA A 26 -2.19 4.27 1.08
CA ALA A 26 -1.91 3.12 0.25
C ALA A 26 -2.01 3.46 -1.23
N TYR A 27 -1.36 2.66 -2.07
CA TYR A 27 -1.38 2.80 -3.51
C TYR A 27 -1.51 1.43 -4.16
N LEU A 28 -2.42 1.30 -5.12
CA LEU A 28 -2.57 0.12 -5.96
C LEU A 28 -2.13 0.46 -7.37
N TRP A 29 -1.26 -0.37 -7.94
CA TRP A 29 -0.87 -0.23 -9.34
C TRP A 29 -0.63 -1.60 -9.98
N ARG A 30 -0.78 -1.66 -11.30
CA ARG A 30 -0.62 -2.88 -12.07
C ARG A 30 0.79 -2.93 -12.68
N PRO A 31 1.68 -3.81 -12.23
CA PRO A 31 3.06 -3.82 -12.71
C PRO A 31 3.17 -4.22 -14.18
N GLY A 32 2.29 -5.12 -14.66
CA GLY A 32 2.24 -5.54 -16.06
C GLY A 32 2.00 -4.40 -17.07
N THR A 33 1.60 -3.21 -16.62
CA THR A 33 1.46 -2.02 -17.47
C THR A 33 2.81 -1.37 -17.81
N TYR A 34 3.82 -1.54 -16.96
CA TYR A 34 5.10 -0.80 -17.04
C TYR A 34 6.33 -1.69 -17.12
N ILE A 35 6.24 -2.91 -16.57
CA ILE A 35 7.31 -3.89 -16.54
C ILE A 35 6.77 -5.27 -16.88
N LYS A 36 7.64 -6.17 -17.35
CA LYS A 36 7.26 -7.56 -17.61
C LYS A 36 7.02 -8.26 -16.27
N SER A 37 5.76 -8.38 -15.86
CA SER A 37 5.36 -9.00 -14.60
C SER A 37 4.04 -9.76 -14.78
N ALA A 38 3.97 -10.95 -14.18
CA ALA A 38 2.74 -11.72 -14.04
C ALA A 38 1.90 -11.31 -12.82
N VAL A 39 2.44 -10.45 -11.96
CA VAL A 39 1.78 -9.98 -10.74
C VAL A 39 0.59 -9.11 -11.13
N PRO A 40 -0.64 -9.45 -10.69
CA PRO A 40 -1.83 -8.69 -11.05
C PRO A 40 -1.79 -7.25 -10.51
N VAL A 41 -1.44 -7.09 -9.24
CA VAL A 41 -1.46 -5.80 -8.54
C VAL A 41 -0.34 -5.76 -7.50
N VAL A 42 0.29 -4.60 -7.36
CA VAL A 42 1.15 -4.28 -6.21
C VAL A 42 0.40 -3.32 -5.30
N LEU A 43 0.37 -3.65 -4.01
CA LEU A 43 -0.06 -2.78 -2.93
C LEU A 43 1.16 -2.14 -2.29
N SER A 44 1.24 -0.81 -2.34
CA SER A 44 2.25 -0.03 -1.65
C SER A 44 1.64 0.62 -0.42
N LEU A 45 2.23 0.41 0.76
CA LEU A 45 1.77 0.97 2.04
C LEU A 45 2.73 2.04 2.55
N ALA A 46 2.20 3.16 3.04
CA ALA A 46 3.00 4.22 3.66
C ALA A 46 2.94 4.08 5.19
N LEU A 47 3.98 3.50 5.79
CA LEU A 47 4.09 3.31 7.23
C LEU A 47 5.06 4.33 7.87
N PRO A 48 4.87 4.69 9.15
CA PRO A 48 5.78 5.61 9.83
C PRO A 48 7.07 4.94 10.33
N TYR A 49 7.25 3.64 10.10
CA TYR A 49 8.38 2.83 10.55
C TYR A 49 8.73 1.75 9.53
N GLU A 50 9.94 1.19 9.64
CA GLU A 50 10.37 0.06 8.82
C GLU A 50 9.76 -1.26 9.32
N ALA A 51 8.66 -1.70 8.70
CA ALA A 51 8.10 -3.02 8.93
C ALA A 51 8.93 -4.10 8.21
N ALA A 52 9.80 -4.79 8.94
CA ALA A 52 10.58 -5.92 8.41
C ALA A 52 9.73 -7.19 8.33
N SER A 53 9.01 -7.37 7.21
CA SER A 53 8.27 -8.60 6.89
C SER A 53 8.77 -9.19 5.57
N PRO A 54 8.97 -10.52 5.48
CA PRO A 54 9.39 -11.17 4.23
C PRO A 54 8.35 -11.08 3.10
N ARG A 55 7.14 -10.62 3.41
CA ARG A 55 6.08 -10.39 2.42
C ARG A 55 6.33 -9.16 1.57
N PHE A 56 7.08 -8.19 2.10
CA PHE A 56 7.45 -7.02 1.32
C PHE A 56 8.54 -7.40 0.36
N LYS A 57 8.25 -7.25 -0.93
CA LYS A 57 9.24 -7.41 -1.99
C LYS A 57 10.31 -6.34 -1.89
N GLU A 58 9.90 -5.13 -1.53
CA GLU A 58 10.76 -3.97 -1.46
C GLU A 58 10.27 -3.04 -0.34
N ILE A 59 11.23 -2.48 0.38
CA ILE A 59 11.02 -1.46 1.40
C ILE A 59 11.90 -0.27 1.03
N ALA A 60 11.28 0.90 0.87
CA ALA A 60 11.96 2.15 0.53
C ALA A 60 11.71 3.20 1.62
N HIS A 61 12.68 4.09 1.84
CA HIS A 61 12.56 5.23 2.77
C HIS A 61 12.61 6.55 1.98
N PRO A 62 11.53 6.91 1.26
CA PRO A 62 11.54 8.06 0.34
C PRO A 62 11.67 9.41 1.04
N SER A 63 11.29 9.53 2.31
CA SER A 63 11.38 10.77 3.07
C SER A 63 11.34 10.49 4.57
N PRO A 64 11.87 11.39 5.42
CA PRO A 64 11.79 11.24 6.87
C PRO A 64 10.37 10.95 7.36
N GLY A 65 10.22 9.83 8.09
CA GLY A 65 8.95 9.43 8.68
C GLY A 65 7.95 8.78 7.73
N ILE A 66 8.37 8.40 6.52
CA ILE A 66 7.58 7.59 5.59
C ILE A 66 8.43 6.46 5.04
N TRP A 67 8.05 5.24 5.36
CA TRP A 67 8.55 4.02 4.77
C TRP A 67 7.50 3.48 3.81
N MET A 68 7.91 3.19 2.59
CA MET A 68 7.06 2.62 1.55
C MET A 68 7.32 1.14 1.41
N HIS A 69 6.29 0.34 1.65
CA HIS A 69 6.38 -1.11 1.62
C HIS A 69 5.58 -1.67 0.45
N HIS A 70 6.24 -2.40 -0.44
CA HIS A 70 5.64 -2.95 -1.65
C HIS A 70 5.31 -4.43 -1.47
N LEU A 71 4.03 -4.76 -1.55
CA LEU A 71 3.48 -6.11 -1.47
C LEU A 71 2.92 -6.53 -2.83
N GLU A 72 3.36 -7.66 -3.36
CA GLU A 72 2.76 -8.26 -4.55
C GLU A 72 1.50 -9.04 -4.17
N LEU A 73 0.37 -8.69 -4.78
CA LEU A 73 -0.92 -9.35 -4.56
C LEU A 73 -1.21 -10.27 -5.74
N VAL A 74 -0.93 -11.57 -5.56
CA VAL A 74 -1.22 -12.61 -6.55
C VAL A 74 -2.72 -12.94 -6.57
N ASP A 75 -3.34 -12.96 -5.40
CA ASP A 75 -4.77 -13.18 -5.23
C ASP A 75 -5.28 -12.55 -3.93
N SER A 76 -6.59 -12.61 -3.68
CA SER A 76 -7.22 -11.96 -2.53
C SER A 76 -6.87 -12.58 -1.18
N SER A 77 -6.37 -13.83 -1.12
CA SER A 77 -5.96 -14.46 0.13
C SER A 77 -4.77 -13.76 0.79
N ALA A 78 -3.98 -13.02 0.01
CA ALA A 78 -2.92 -12.17 0.53
C ALA A 78 -3.44 -11.00 1.39
N LEU A 79 -4.73 -10.63 1.29
CA LEU A 79 -5.37 -9.60 2.09
C LEU A 79 -5.87 -10.15 3.43
N ASP A 80 -4.95 -10.63 4.24
CA ASP A 80 -5.22 -11.20 5.56
C ASP A 80 -5.17 -10.15 6.69
N ARG A 81 -5.18 -10.64 7.93
CA ARG A 81 -5.15 -9.82 9.14
C ARG A 81 -3.87 -8.99 9.25
N GLU A 82 -2.73 -9.50 8.79
CA GLU A 82 -1.44 -8.79 8.86
C GLU A 82 -1.48 -7.57 7.94
N VAL A 83 -1.97 -7.76 6.71
CA VAL A 83 -2.14 -6.65 5.75
C VAL A 83 -3.20 -5.65 6.23
N ALA A 84 -4.29 -6.13 6.82
CA ALA A 84 -5.31 -5.26 7.41
C ALA A 84 -4.74 -4.39 8.54
N GLU A 85 -3.85 -4.95 9.34
CA GLU A 85 -3.19 -4.25 10.44
C GLU A 85 -2.21 -3.17 9.92
N TRP A 86 -1.39 -3.47 8.90
CA TRP A 86 -0.56 -2.44 8.28
C TRP A 86 -1.38 -1.34 7.61
N MET A 87 -2.49 -1.69 6.95
CA MET A 87 -3.43 -0.72 6.39
C MET A 87 -4.00 0.22 7.46
N ARG A 88 -4.34 -0.33 8.63
CA ARG A 88 -4.81 0.46 9.79
C ARG A 88 -3.73 1.42 10.29
N GLN A 89 -2.50 0.93 10.48
CA GLN A 89 -1.38 1.76 10.93
C GLN A 89 -1.03 2.86 9.93
N ALA A 90 -1.02 2.54 8.63
CA ALA A 90 -0.86 3.52 7.57
C ALA A 90 -1.96 4.59 7.64
N TYR A 91 -3.21 4.18 7.80
CA TYR A 91 -4.36 5.09 7.91
C TYR A 91 -4.27 6.03 9.13
N GLU A 92 -3.91 5.50 10.29
CA GLU A 92 -3.74 6.28 11.54
C GLU A 92 -2.60 7.28 11.41
N SER A 93 -1.48 6.86 10.82
CA SER A 93 -0.35 7.74 10.56
C SER A 93 -0.68 8.82 9.52
N ALA A 94 -1.63 8.59 8.63
CA ALA A 94 -1.87 9.47 7.50
C ALA A 94 -2.54 10.81 7.85
N GLY A 95 -2.92 11.04 9.11
CA GLY A 95 -3.41 12.33 9.61
C GLY A 95 -4.89 12.53 9.39
#